data_AF-A0A920NAV5-F1
#
_entry.id   AF-A0A920NAV5-F1
#
_cell.length_a   1.000
_cell.length_b   1.000
_cell.length_c   1.000
_cell.angle_alpha   90.00
_cell.angle_beta   90.00
_cell.angle_gamma   90.00
#
_symmetry.space_group_name_H-M   'P 1'
#
loop_
_entity.id
_entity.type
_entity.pdbx_description
1 polymer ?
#
loop_
_entity_poly.entity_id
_entity_poly.type
_entity_poly.pdbx_seq_one_letter_code
_entity_poly.pdbx_strand_id
1 'polypeptide(L)' 'MIVPGKTYRYEATDATHEWQFCQIEGLAVAEDITFANLKATLAEFARRIFGDKRKARFRCDFFPLCGTRG' A
#
# COMPACT_ATOMS: atom_id res chain seq x y z
N MET A 1 4.91 -12.16 0.99
CA MET A 1 4.13 -12.28 2.23
C MET A 1 3.03 -11.23 2.24
N ILE A 2 1.81 -11.58 2.63
CA ILE A 2 0.70 -10.66 2.85
C ILE A 2 0.27 -10.79 4.30
N VAL A 3 0.13 -9.67 5.01
CA VAL A 3 -0.19 -9.63 6.44
C VAL A 3 -1.40 -8.73 6.66
N PRO A 4 -2.61 -9.29 6.81
CA PRO A 4 -3.77 -8.56 7.28
C PRO A 4 -3.70 -8.40 8.81
N GLY A 5 -4.03 -7.22 9.33
CA GLY A 5 -3.97 -6.95 10.76
C GLY A 5 -4.89 -5.83 11.22
N LYS A 6 -5.24 -5.87 12.51
CA LYS A 6 -5.86 -4.73 13.20
C LYS A 6 -4.75 -3.79 13.65
N THR A 7 -4.88 -2.51 13.31
CA THR A 7 -3.96 -1.46 13.71
C THR A 7 -4.67 -0.47 14.61
N TYR A 8 -3.94 0.09 15.56
CA TYR A 8 -4.43 1.07 16.52
C TYR A 8 -3.66 2.37 16.34
N ARG A 9 -4.36 3.50 16.29
CA ARG A 9 -3.76 4.84 16.30
C ARG A 9 -4.35 5.65 17.43
N TYR A 10 -3.50 6.42 18.09
CA TYR A 10 -3.93 7.36 19.12
C TYR A 10 -4.44 8.65 18.44
N GLU A 11 -5.64 8.57 17.88
CA GLU A 11 -6.34 9.66 17.20
C GLU A 11 -7.76 9.79 17.78
N ALA A 12 -8.30 11.02 17.81
CA ALA A 12 -9.65 11.26 18.30
C ALA A 12 -10.67 10.67 17.32
N THR A 13 -11.67 9.95 17.83
CA THR A 13 -12.71 9.35 16.99
C THR A 13 -13.63 10.42 16.42
N ASP A 14 -13.71 10.49 15.10
CA ASP A 14 -14.65 11.34 14.38
C ASP A 14 -15.24 10.56 13.17
N ALA A 15 -16.12 11.19 12.39
CA ALA A 15 -16.81 10.52 11.29
C ALA A 15 -15.90 9.91 10.20
N THR A 16 -14.61 10.26 10.16
CA THR A 16 -13.60 9.75 9.20
C THR A 16 -12.39 9.11 9.86
N HIS A 17 -12.25 9.22 11.18
CA HIS A 17 -11.11 8.73 11.95
C HIS A 17 -11.57 7.77 13.04
N GLU A 18 -11.07 6.54 12.99
CA GLU A 18 -11.31 5.51 14.00
C GLU A 18 -9.99 5.13 14.67
N TRP A 19 -10.03 4.97 15.99
CA TRP A 19 -8.86 4.58 16.80
C TRP A 19 -8.40 3.14 16.50
N GLN A 20 -9.29 2.32 15.94
CA GLN A 20 -9.02 0.96 15.47
C GLN A 20 -9.48 0.80 14.02
N PHE A 21 -8.58 0.32 13.15
CA PHE A 21 -8.91 0.01 11.76
C PHE A 21 -8.09 -1.16 11.23
N CYS A 22 -8.44 -1.67 10.04
CA CYS A 22 -7.76 -2.80 9.41
C CYS A 22 -6.73 -2.32 8.38
N GLN A 23 -5.53 -2.87 8.43
CA GLN A 23 -4.50 -2.67 7.40
C GLN A 23 -4.10 -4.01 6.77
N ILE A 24 -3.66 -3.95 5.52
CA ILE A 24 -3.06 -5.07 4.82
C ILE A 24 -1.68 -4.61 4.37
N GLU A 25 -0.65 -5.31 4.84
CA GLU A 25 0.73 -5.07 4.45
C GLU A 25 1.21 -6.16 3.50
N GLY A 26 2.02 -5.76 2.52
CA GLY A 26 2.61 -6.68 1.53
C GLY A 26 4.12 -6.51 1.49
N LEU A 27 4.84 -7.62 1.63
CA LEU A 27 6.30 -7.67 1.51
C LEU A 27 6.69 -8.70 0.46
N ALA A 28 7.44 -8.26 -0.56
CA ALA A 28 8.02 -9.12 -1.59
C ALA A 28 9.54 -8.95 -1.58
N VAL A 29 10.27 -10.06 -1.46
CA VAL A 29 11.74 -10.11 -1.44
C VAL A 29 12.18 -11.10 -2.50
N ALA A 30 12.97 -10.64 -3.46
CA ALA A 30 13.60 -11.47 -4.49
C ALA A 30 14.86 -10.74 -5.01
N GLU A 31 15.81 -11.48 -5.59
CA GLU A 31 17.09 -10.95 -6.07
C GLU A 31 16.89 -9.89 -7.17
N ASP A 32 15.95 -10.10 -8.09
CA ASP A 32 15.68 -9.20 -9.23
C ASP A 32 14.42 -8.33 -9.02
N ILE A 33 14.01 -8.08 -7.78
CA ILE A 33 12.80 -7.29 -7.55
C ILE A 33 13.07 -5.79 -7.79
N THR A 34 12.30 -5.20 -8.69
CA THR A 34 12.40 -3.77 -9.01
C THR A 34 11.17 -2.99 -8.54
N PHE A 35 11.29 -1.66 -8.45
CA PHE A 35 10.16 -0.78 -8.15
C PHE A 35 9.05 -0.84 -9.21
N ALA A 36 9.38 -1.24 -10.46
CA ALA A 36 8.39 -1.48 -11.50
C ALA A 36 7.45 -2.63 -11.14
N ASN A 37 7.97 -3.68 -10.49
CA ASN A 37 7.16 -4.81 -10.02
C ASN A 37 6.14 -4.34 -8.97
N LEU A 38 6.55 -3.49 -8.03
CA LEU A 38 5.64 -2.91 -7.03
C LEU A 38 4.52 -2.10 -7.69
N LYS A 39 4.86 -1.22 -8.64
CA LYS A 39 3.87 -0.43 -9.39
C LYS A 39 2.90 -1.32 -10.15
N ALA A 40 3.40 -2.36 -10.82
CA ALA A 40 2.57 -3.30 -11.57
C ALA A 40 1.61 -4.06 -10.66
N THR A 41 2.09 -4.58 -9.52
CA THR A 41 1.26 -5.30 -8.54
C THR A 41 0.15 -4.39 -7.98
N LEU A 42 0.47 -3.16 -7.60
CA LEU A 42 -0.52 -2.20 -7.08
C LEU A 42 -1.53 -1.76 -8.15
N ALA A 43 -1.08 -1.56 -9.39
CA ALA A 43 -1.97 -1.24 -10.50
C ALA A 43 -2.96 -2.38 -10.77
N GLU A 44 -2.48 -3.62 -10.71
CA GLU A 44 -3.31 -4.78 -10.97
C GLU A 44 -4.27 -5.09 -9.81
N PHE A 45 -3.84 -4.89 -8.57
CA PHE A 45 -4.72 -4.89 -7.41
C PHE A 45 -5.86 -3.87 -7.56
N ALA A 46 -5.55 -2.65 -7.98
CA ALA A 46 -6.55 -1.62 -8.20
C ALA A 46 -7.54 -1.98 -9.32
N ARG A 47 -7.09 -2.60 -10.41
CA ARG A 47 -7.99 -3.07 -11.48
C ARG A 47 -8.93 -4.16 -10.99
N ARG A 48 -8.43 -5.12 -10.23
CA ARG A 48 -9.25 -6.23 -9.70
C ARG A 48 -10.32 -5.77 -8.72
N ILE A 49 -10.05 -4.73 -7.93
CA ILE A 49 -11.02 -4.20 -6.95
C ILE A 49 -11.98 -3.19 -7.57
N PHE A 50 -11.48 -2.30 -8.42
CA PHE A 50 -12.23 -1.13 -8.89
C PHE A 50 -12.64 -1.19 -10.37
N GLY A 51 -12.30 -2.28 -11.07
CA GLY A 51 -12.61 -2.55 -12.48
C GLY A 51 -11.45 -2.32 -13.46
N ASP A 52 -11.46 -3.03 -14.59
CA ASP A 52 -10.34 -3.12 -15.53
C ASP A 52 -9.89 -1.80 -16.17
N LYS A 53 -10.80 -0.82 -16.26
CA LYS A 53 -10.53 0.49 -16.90
C LYS A 53 -9.83 1.49 -15.96
N ARG A 54 -9.54 1.11 -14.72
CA ARG A 54 -8.96 2.01 -13.72
C ARG A 54 -7.46 2.23 -13.94
N LYS A 55 -7.02 3.48 -13.75
CA LYS A 55 -5.62 3.89 -13.82
C LYS A 55 -5.10 4.19 -12.43
N ALA A 56 -3.97 3.58 -12.05
CA ALA A 56 -3.26 3.88 -10.81
C ALA A 56 -2.26 5.02 -11.05
N ARG A 57 -2.17 5.97 -10.11
CA ARG A 57 -1.20 7.07 -10.14
C ARG A 57 -0.24 6.92 -8.98
N PHE A 58 1.05 6.81 -9.28
CA PHE A 58 2.11 6.73 -8.27
C PHE A 58 2.76 8.10 -8.12
N ARG A 59 2.89 8.57 -6.87
CA ARG A 59 3.68 9.75 -6.52
C ARG A 59 4.79 9.30 -5.59
N CYS A 60 6.00 9.83 -5.78
CA CYS A 60 7.09 9.58 -4.85
C CYS A 60 6.75 10.28 -3.53
N ASP A 61 6.88 9.53 -2.45
CA ASP A 61 6.73 10.02 -1.08
C ASP A 61 7.81 9.35 -0.24
N PHE A 62 8.26 10.02 0.82
CA PHE A 62 9.34 9.52 1.65
C PHE A 62 8.78 8.59 2.71
N PHE A 63 9.12 7.31 2.61
CA PHE A 63 8.87 6.33 3.67
C PHE A 63 10.20 5.77 4.19
N PRO A 64 10.46 5.78 5.52
CA PRO A 64 11.75 5.35 6.08
C PRO A 64 12.16 3.91 5.70
N LEU A 65 11.17 3.05 5.44
CA LEU A 65 11.35 1.64 5.09
C LEU A 65 11.43 1.39 3.58
N CYS A 66 10.88 2.31 2.78
CA CYS A 66 10.91 2.27 1.32
C CYS A 66 11.89 3.33 0.83
N GLY A 67 13.19 3.05 0.94
CA GLY A 67 14.23 3.93 0.45
C GLY A 67 14.13 4.09 -1.07
N THR A 68 13.51 5.17 -1.54
CA THR A 68 13.72 5.66 -2.90
C THR A 68 14.85 6.68 -2.83
N ARG A 69 16.11 6.24 -3.01
CA ARG A 69 17.16 7.20 -3.38
C ARG A 69 16.74 7.81 -4.71
N GLY A 70 16.65 9.14 -4.74
CA GLY A 70 16.48 9.90 -5.98
C GLY A 70 17.60 9.63 -6.96
#